data_AF-A0YJX1-F1
#
_entry.id   AF-A0YJX1-F1
#
_cell.length_a   1.000
_cell.length_b   1.000
_cell.length_c   1.000
_cell.angle_alpha   90.00
_cell.angle_beta   90.00
_cell.angle_gamma   90.00
#
_symmetry.space_group_name_H-M   'P 1'
#
loop_
_entity.id
_entity.type
_entity.pdbx_description
1 polymer ?
#
loop_
_entity_poly.entity_id
_entity_poly.type
_entity_poly.pdbx_seq_one_letter_code
_entity_poly.pdbx_strand_id
1 'polypeptide(L)'
;MNNLNWSNIDELPENGWGLKILFPLADELTYNRTPDNNQNCLRLVKNYDSTSEELSSQNQETSPLNRFIEPVNKFKNLFFSPSPNPKNLQKTRQQIILQVNSDIAVLEDVLAWYQQLENQPIPKPIWWQCQIALAEGFTNAVNHAHKNLPCTTPIHLQVTVFNESLEICIWDYGPPFDLKAQFNNSSQN
;
A
#
# COMPACT_ATOMS: atom_id res chain seq x y z
N MET A 1 -10.05 18.39 -24.59
CA MET A 1 -10.78 17.11 -24.66
C MET A 1 -9.90 16.16 -25.43
N ASN A 2 -9.09 15.37 -24.74
CA ASN A 2 -8.24 14.37 -25.39
C ASN A 2 -8.83 13.01 -25.05
N ASN A 3 -9.37 12.35 -26.07
CA ASN A 3 -9.79 10.96 -26.01
C ASN A 3 -8.55 10.11 -25.75
N LEU A 4 -8.42 9.60 -24.53
CA LEU A 4 -7.46 8.53 -24.23
C LEU A 4 -7.99 7.26 -24.90
N ASN A 5 -7.23 6.77 -25.87
CA ASN A 5 -7.49 5.53 -26.58
C ASN A 5 -7.00 4.36 -25.73
N TRP A 6 -7.92 3.62 -25.10
CA TRP A 6 -7.67 2.50 -24.19
C TRP A 6 -7.12 1.22 -24.87
N SER A 7 -6.71 1.29 -26.14
CA SER A 7 -6.26 0.13 -26.91
C SER A 7 -4.74 -0.03 -27.00
N ASN A 8 -3.95 0.85 -26.37
CA ASN A 8 -2.50 0.76 -26.39
C ASN A 8 -1.94 0.99 -24.98
N ILE A 9 -1.86 -0.08 -24.19
CA ILE A 9 -1.37 -0.05 -22.79
C ILE A 9 0.14 0.29 -22.75
N ASP A 10 0.85 0.09 -23.86
CA ASP A 10 2.30 0.32 -24.01
C ASP A 10 2.68 1.79 -24.26
N GLU A 11 1.71 2.70 -24.41
CA GLU A 11 1.94 4.15 -24.65
C GLU A 11 1.57 5.03 -23.43
N LEU A 12 1.33 4.43 -22.26
CA LEU A 12 1.09 5.21 -21.05
C LEU A 12 2.39 5.86 -20.57
N PRO A 13 2.42 7.18 -20.26
CA PRO A 13 3.60 7.79 -19.68
C PRO A 13 3.89 7.14 -18.31
N GLU A 14 4.92 6.29 -18.27
CA GLU A 14 5.35 5.54 -17.08
C GLU A 14 5.70 6.43 -15.88
N ASN A 15 5.91 7.72 -16.10
CA ASN A 15 6.39 8.66 -15.08
C ASN A 15 5.28 9.05 -14.09
N GLY A 16 5.08 8.19 -13.08
CA GLY A 16 4.33 8.50 -11.86
C GLY A 16 2.94 7.89 -11.74
N TRP A 17 2.51 7.06 -12.70
CA TRP A 17 1.24 6.33 -12.60
C TRP A 17 1.20 5.41 -11.37
N GLY A 18 2.33 4.81 -11.03
CA GLY A 18 2.46 4.01 -9.83
C GLY A 18 2.16 4.76 -8.54
N LEU A 19 2.61 6.01 -8.44
CA LEU A 19 2.24 6.86 -7.31
C LEU A 19 0.73 7.18 -7.32
N LYS A 20 0.11 7.34 -8.49
CA LYS A 20 -1.36 7.52 -8.59
C LYS A 20 -2.15 6.32 -8.08
N ILE A 21 -1.56 5.12 -8.09
CA ILE A 21 -2.14 3.93 -7.46
C ILE A 21 -1.82 3.89 -5.96
N LEU A 22 -0.57 4.14 -5.56
CA LEU A 22 -0.14 4.00 -4.17
C LEU A 22 -0.80 5.01 -3.22
N PHE A 23 -0.91 6.28 -3.64
CA PHE A 23 -1.47 7.35 -2.80
C PHE A 23 -2.91 7.09 -2.32
N PRO A 24 -3.88 6.71 -3.17
CA PRO A 24 -5.24 6.42 -2.71
C PRO A 24 -5.37 5.10 -1.93
N LEU A 25 -4.43 4.17 -2.08
CA LEU A 25 -4.45 2.89 -1.34
C LEU A 25 -3.92 3.06 0.08
N ALA A 26 -2.94 3.94 0.28
CA ALA A 26 -2.29 4.16 1.56
C ALA A 26 -3.01 5.21 2.43
N ASP A 27 -3.07 4.97 3.74
CA ASP A 27 -3.45 6.04 4.68
C ASP A 27 -2.20 6.86 5.06
N GLU A 28 -1.03 6.22 5.11
CA GLU A 28 0.27 6.88 5.16
C GLU A 28 1.20 6.33 4.08
N LEU A 29 1.86 7.23 3.36
CA LEU A 29 2.87 6.88 2.35
C LEU A 29 4.10 7.76 2.53
N THR A 30 5.26 7.15 2.69
CA THR A 30 6.52 7.86 2.88
C THR A 30 7.63 7.23 2.04
N TYR A 31 8.55 8.06 1.57
CA TYR A 31 9.76 7.63 0.88
C TYR A 31 10.96 8.36 1.47
N ASN A 32 11.76 7.66 2.26
CA ASN A 32 12.84 8.28 3.04
C ASN A 32 14.16 7.55 2.83
N ARG A 33 15.25 8.31 2.73
CA ARG A 33 16.61 7.75 2.75
C ARG A 33 16.96 7.27 4.15
N THR A 34 17.36 6.00 4.27
CA THR A 34 17.94 5.45 5.49
C THR A 34 19.40 5.87 5.60
N PRO A 35 19.83 6.48 6.72
CA PRO A 35 21.22 6.93 6.90
C PRO A 35 22.23 5.79 6.92
N ASP A 36 21.83 4.64 7.46
CA ASP A 36 22.75 3.58 7.85
C ASP A 36 23.29 2.79 6.65
N ASN A 37 22.42 2.50 5.67
CA ASN A 37 22.73 1.61 4.54
C ASN A 37 22.56 2.28 3.17
N ASN A 38 22.31 3.60 3.15
CA ASN A 38 22.11 4.39 1.93
C ASN A 38 20.99 3.83 1.02
N GLN A 39 20.00 3.14 1.61
CA GLN A 39 18.81 2.66 0.91
C GLN A 39 17.68 3.70 1.05
N ASN A 40 16.80 3.80 0.07
CA ASN A 40 15.50 4.44 0.28
C ASN A 40 14.50 3.41 0.78
N CYS A 41 13.55 3.83 1.60
CA CYS A 41 12.44 3.01 2.04
C CYS A 41 11.13 3.64 1.59
N LEU A 42 10.41 2.95 0.71
CA LEU A 42 8.99 3.18 0.48
C LEU A 42 8.21 2.46 1.56
N ARG A 43 7.57 3.23 2.45
CA ARG A 43 6.74 2.72 3.53
C ARG A 43 5.30 3.14 3.32
N LEU A 44 4.41 2.14 3.27
CA LEU A 44 2.98 2.28 3.13
C LEU A 44 2.28 1.69 4.35
N VAL A 45 1.35 2.44 4.93
CA VAL A 45 0.48 1.96 6.02
C VAL A 45 -0.96 2.03 5.57
N LYS A 46 -1.69 0.94 5.82
CA LYS A 46 -3.14 0.87 5.67
C LYS A 46 -3.77 0.48 6.99
N ASN A 47 -4.62 1.34 7.54
CA ASN A 47 -5.35 1.07 8.77
C ASN A 47 -6.63 0.28 8.45
N TYR A 48 -7.05 -0.52 9.42
CA TYR A 48 -8.31 -1.24 9.39
C TYR A 48 -8.83 -1.44 10.81
N ASP A 49 -10.15 -1.49 10.95
CA ASP A 49 -10.76 -1.80 12.23
C ASP A 49 -10.59 -3.30 12.51
N SER A 50 -10.13 -3.63 13.73
CA SER A 50 -9.93 -5.01 14.18
C SER A 50 -11.24 -5.74 14.56
N THR A 51 -12.38 -5.05 14.47
CA THR A 51 -13.74 -5.54 14.73
C THR A 51 -14.41 -5.81 13.37
N SER A 52 -14.86 -7.01 12.98
CA SER A 52 -15.84 -7.83 13.68
C SER A 52 -15.99 -9.22 13.01
N GLU A 53 -15.23 -10.22 13.45
CA GLU A 53 -15.57 -11.65 13.22
C GLU A 53 -15.63 -12.48 14.52
N GLU A 54 -15.39 -11.88 15.68
CA GLU A 54 -15.53 -12.56 16.99
C GLU A 54 -16.93 -12.44 17.63
N LEU A 55 -17.92 -11.87 16.94
CA LEU A 55 -19.32 -11.85 17.39
C LEU A 55 -20.25 -12.52 16.38
N SER A 56 -20.03 -13.80 16.13
CA SER A 56 -21.02 -14.68 15.49
C SER A 56 -21.08 -16.03 16.20
N SER A 57 -21.36 -16.00 17.50
CA SER A 57 -21.91 -17.15 18.23
C SER A 57 -22.73 -16.66 19.42
N GLN A 58 -23.82 -15.93 19.14
CA GLN A 58 -25.09 -16.09 19.85
C GLN A 58 -26.19 -15.26 19.16
N ASN A 59 -27.29 -15.95 18.88
CA ASN A 59 -28.47 -15.54 18.12
C ASN A 59 -29.23 -14.36 18.73
N GLN A 60 -29.84 -13.53 17.90
CA GLN A 60 -31.29 -13.23 17.95
C GLN A 60 -31.76 -12.46 16.70
N GLU A 61 -32.86 -12.95 16.14
CA GLU A 61 -33.55 -12.49 14.94
C GLU A 61 -34.02 -11.03 15.02
N THR A 62 -33.87 -10.27 13.94
CA THR A 62 -34.91 -9.32 13.48
C THR A 62 -34.88 -9.11 11.96
N SER A 63 -35.93 -9.63 11.30
CA SER A 63 -36.62 -9.28 10.03
C SER A 63 -35.95 -8.42 8.91
N PRO A 64 -36.08 -8.80 7.62
CA PRO A 64 -35.43 -8.14 6.48
C PRO A 64 -36.27 -6.99 5.90
N LEU A 65 -36.31 -5.83 6.57
CA LEU A 65 -36.83 -4.59 5.99
C LEU A 65 -36.09 -3.35 6.50
N ASN A 66 -34.78 -3.24 6.22
CA ASN A 66 -34.14 -1.94 6.07
C ASN A 66 -33.45 -1.87 4.72
N ARG A 67 -34.29 -1.50 3.76
CA ARG A 67 -34.00 -1.18 2.38
C ARG A 67 -33.67 0.32 2.30
N PHE A 68 -32.56 0.65 1.66
CA PHE A 68 -32.22 1.94 1.02
C PHE A 68 -32.41 3.24 1.83
N ILE A 69 -31.29 3.84 2.30
CA ILE A 69 -31.02 5.28 2.15
C ILE A 69 -29.51 5.49 1.89
N GLU A 70 -29.18 5.87 0.66
CA GLU A 70 -28.05 6.75 0.28
C GLU A 70 -28.73 8.02 -0.30
N PRO A 71 -28.16 9.26 -0.26
CA PRO A 71 -26.78 9.53 -0.65
C PRO A 71 -26.02 10.69 0.05
N VAL A 72 -24.70 10.67 -0.13
CA VAL A 72 -23.70 11.76 -0.16
C VAL A 72 -24.21 13.18 0.20
N ASN A 73 -23.79 13.67 1.37
CA ASN A 73 -23.62 15.10 1.64
C ASN A 73 -22.41 15.36 2.54
N LYS A 74 -21.34 15.86 1.90
CA LYS A 74 -20.64 17.09 2.30
C LYS A 74 -19.92 17.04 3.65
N PHE A 75 -18.64 16.68 3.67
CA PHE A 75 -17.53 17.64 3.60
C PHE A 75 -17.79 18.93 4.40
N LYS A 76 -17.01 19.10 5.48
CA LYS A 76 -16.97 20.21 6.45
C LYS A 76 -17.92 20.03 7.64
N ASN A 77 -17.41 19.40 8.69
CA ASN A 77 -17.03 20.13 9.91
C ASN A 77 -16.05 19.31 10.76
N LEU A 78 -14.78 19.73 10.71
CA LEU A 78 -14.00 20.00 11.92
C LEU A 78 -14.16 18.99 13.09
N PHE A 79 -13.62 17.80 12.89
CA PHE A 79 -12.83 17.12 13.93
C PHE A 79 -11.63 16.46 13.22
N PHE A 80 -10.71 17.25 12.66
CA PHE A 80 -9.37 17.31 13.26
C PHE A 80 -9.45 17.26 14.78
N SER A 81 -9.55 16.05 15.34
CA SER A 81 -9.01 15.82 16.67
C SER A 81 -7.50 15.71 16.50
N PRO A 82 -6.68 16.50 17.22
CA PRO A 82 -5.27 16.16 17.33
C PRO A 82 -5.24 14.80 18.02
N SER A 83 -4.93 13.74 17.26
CA SER A 83 -4.73 12.42 17.85
C SER A 83 -3.69 12.57 18.96
N PRO A 84 -4.03 12.28 20.23
CA PRO A 84 -3.05 12.28 21.29
C PRO A 84 -2.13 11.09 21.01
N ASN A 85 -0.97 11.38 20.47
CA ASN A 85 0.12 10.41 20.44
C ASN A 85 0.49 10.12 21.90
N PRO A 86 0.43 8.85 22.32
CA PRO A 86 1.65 8.30 22.87
C PRO A 86 1.82 6.89 22.34
N LYS A 87 2.67 6.70 21.32
CA LYS A 87 3.37 5.45 21.00
C LYS A 87 2.58 4.21 21.46
N ASN A 88 1.37 4.04 20.95
CA ASN A 88 0.55 2.90 21.32
C ASN A 88 1.31 1.71 20.75
N LEU A 89 1.74 0.78 21.60
CA LEU A 89 2.43 -0.42 21.16
C LEU A 89 1.43 -1.18 20.28
N GLN A 90 1.40 -0.88 18.99
CA GLN A 90 0.68 -1.66 18.02
C GLN A 90 1.29 -3.05 18.11
N LYS A 91 0.56 -3.99 18.71
CA LYS A 91 1.03 -5.35 18.91
C LYS A 91 1.17 -5.97 17.52
N THR A 92 2.39 -6.26 17.12
CA THR A 92 2.67 -7.02 15.91
C THR A 92 2.06 -8.41 16.07
N ARG A 93 1.17 -8.79 15.13
CA ARG A 93 0.61 -10.13 15.04
C ARG A 93 1.52 -11.04 14.25
N GLN A 94 1.99 -10.56 13.10
CA GLN A 94 2.89 -11.30 12.24
C GLN A 94 3.77 -10.32 11.46
N GLN A 95 5.00 -10.73 11.20
CA GLN A 95 5.92 -10.02 10.34
C GLN A 95 6.55 -11.05 9.41
N ILE A 96 6.59 -10.73 8.12
CA ILE A 96 7.30 -11.51 7.12
C ILE A 96 8.31 -10.61 6.43
N ILE A 97 9.47 -11.17 6.09
CA ILE A 97 10.56 -10.48 5.40
C ILE A 97 10.97 -11.33 4.19
N LEU A 98 11.30 -10.66 3.09
CA LEU A 98 11.81 -11.26 1.86
C LEU A 98 12.91 -10.38 1.27
N GLN A 99 13.94 -11.00 0.70
CA GLN A 99 14.90 -10.33 -0.16
C GLN A 99 14.85 -11.01 -1.53
N VAL A 100 14.70 -10.22 -2.58
CA VAL A 100 14.74 -10.68 -3.97
C VAL A 100 15.70 -9.82 -4.78
N ASN A 101 16.05 -10.32 -5.96
CA ASN A 101 16.75 -9.53 -6.96
C ASN A 101 15.80 -8.50 -7.59
N SER A 102 16.37 -7.42 -8.10
CA SER A 102 15.66 -6.36 -8.83
C SER A 102 15.29 -6.81 -10.24
N ASP A 103 14.40 -7.77 -10.34
CA ASP A 103 13.89 -8.34 -11.58
C ASP A 103 12.36 -8.43 -11.53
N ILE A 104 11.68 -7.94 -12.56
CA ILE A 104 10.22 -7.98 -12.61
C ILE A 104 9.70 -9.41 -12.70
N ALA A 105 10.51 -10.35 -13.20
CA ALA A 105 10.15 -11.77 -13.31
C ALA A 105 9.86 -12.42 -11.95
N VAL A 106 10.40 -11.87 -10.85
CA VAL A 106 10.17 -12.40 -9.49
C VAL A 106 8.91 -11.82 -8.81
N LEU A 107 8.11 -11.01 -9.51
CA LEU A 107 6.89 -10.44 -8.93
C LEU A 107 5.90 -11.54 -8.48
N GLU A 108 5.81 -12.65 -9.21
CA GLU A 108 4.99 -13.79 -8.82
C GLU A 108 5.45 -14.39 -7.48
N ASP A 109 6.76 -14.52 -7.28
CA ASP A 109 7.34 -15.00 -6.01
C ASP A 109 7.05 -14.03 -4.85
N VAL A 110 7.11 -12.72 -5.11
CA VAL A 110 6.75 -11.68 -4.12
C VAL A 110 5.27 -11.81 -3.71
N LEU A 111 4.36 -11.99 -4.68
CA LEU A 111 2.93 -12.12 -4.40
C LEU A 111 2.58 -13.46 -3.73
N ALA A 112 3.27 -14.53 -4.09
CA ALA A 112 3.17 -15.84 -3.43
C ALA A 112 3.67 -15.75 -1.98
N TRP A 113 4.80 -15.07 -1.75
CA TRP A 113 5.32 -14.81 -0.40
C TRP A 113 4.32 -14.04 0.47
N TYR A 114 3.63 -13.05 -0.09
CA TYR A 114 2.60 -12.29 0.61
C TYR A 114 1.44 -13.18 1.10
N GLN A 115 1.07 -14.25 0.38
CA GLN A 115 -0.03 -15.15 0.77
C GLN A 115 0.16 -15.81 2.14
N GLN A 116 1.38 -15.83 2.70
CA GLN A 116 1.63 -16.30 4.06
C GLN A 116 0.81 -15.56 5.14
N LEU A 117 0.35 -14.33 4.84
CA LEU A 117 -0.49 -13.53 5.73
C LEU A 117 -2.00 -13.71 5.45
N GLU A 118 -2.42 -14.59 4.53
CA GLU A 118 -3.84 -14.70 4.11
C GLU A 118 -4.79 -15.07 5.26
N ASN A 119 -4.30 -15.84 6.23
CA ASN A 119 -5.04 -16.27 7.42
C ASN A 119 -5.03 -15.22 8.54
N GLN A 120 -4.36 -14.09 8.36
CA GLN A 120 -4.46 -12.98 9.31
C GLN A 120 -5.86 -12.36 9.21
N PRO A 121 -6.42 -11.87 10.33
CA PRO A 121 -7.75 -11.26 10.35
C PRO A 121 -7.68 -9.83 9.83
N ILE A 122 -7.36 -9.72 8.55
CA ILE A 122 -7.34 -8.50 7.76
C ILE A 122 -8.60 -8.53 6.89
N PRO A 123 -9.44 -7.48 6.90
CA PRO A 123 -10.59 -7.43 6.01
C PRO A 123 -10.17 -7.65 4.55
N LYS A 124 -10.82 -8.58 3.84
CA LYS A 124 -10.41 -8.97 2.47
C LYS A 124 -10.26 -7.80 1.48
N PRO A 125 -11.09 -6.75 1.49
CA PRO A 125 -10.86 -5.57 0.64
C PRO A 125 -9.52 -4.88 0.93
N ILE A 126 -9.15 -4.76 2.21
CA ILE A 126 -7.87 -4.16 2.64
C ILE A 126 -6.71 -5.05 2.24
N TRP A 127 -6.86 -6.36 2.42
CA TRP A 127 -5.88 -7.35 2.00
C TRP A 127 -5.56 -7.25 0.50
N TRP A 128 -6.57 -7.15 -0.37
CA TRP A 128 -6.37 -6.96 -1.82
C TRP A 128 -5.78 -5.60 -2.18
N GLN A 129 -6.20 -4.52 -1.52
CA GLN A 129 -5.59 -3.20 -1.70
C GLN A 129 -4.09 -3.21 -1.38
N CYS A 130 -3.71 -3.88 -0.28
CA CYS A 130 -2.30 -4.00 0.11
C CYS A 130 -1.52 -4.90 -0.87
N GLN A 131 -2.13 -5.93 -1.44
CA GLN A 131 -1.52 -6.75 -2.49
C GLN A 131 -1.23 -5.94 -3.76
N ILE A 132 -2.17 -5.10 -4.20
CA ILE A 132 -1.97 -4.18 -5.34
C ILE A 132 -0.85 -3.19 -5.01
N ALA A 133 -0.86 -2.62 -3.81
CA ALA A 133 0.15 -1.66 -3.40
C ALA A 133 1.55 -2.28 -3.30
N LEU A 134 1.65 -3.55 -2.86
CA LEU A 134 2.90 -4.30 -2.86
C LEU A 134 3.44 -4.51 -4.28
N ALA A 135 2.58 -4.96 -5.20
CA ALA A 135 2.97 -5.17 -6.60
C ALA A 135 3.45 -3.87 -7.25
N GLU A 136 2.72 -2.78 -7.04
CA GLU A 136 3.05 -1.48 -7.59
C GLU A 136 4.33 -0.91 -6.96
N GLY A 137 4.47 -0.99 -5.64
CA GLY A 137 5.69 -0.55 -4.94
C GLY A 137 6.93 -1.31 -5.39
N PHE A 138 6.83 -2.64 -5.56
CA PHE A 138 7.92 -3.46 -6.06
C PHE A 138 8.28 -3.12 -7.51
N THR A 139 7.27 -2.99 -8.38
CA THR A 139 7.46 -2.61 -9.78
C THR A 139 8.14 -1.24 -9.89
N ASN A 140 7.77 -0.29 -9.02
CA ASN A 140 8.43 1.01 -8.95
C ASN A 140 9.91 0.91 -8.56
N ALA A 141 10.24 0.05 -7.60
CA ALA A 141 11.63 -0.19 -7.23
C ALA A 141 12.45 -0.75 -8.41
N VAL A 142 11.92 -1.75 -9.12
CA VAL A 142 12.61 -2.37 -10.27
C VAL A 142 12.71 -1.41 -11.47
N ASN A 143 11.59 -0.87 -11.94
CA ASN A 143 11.51 -0.15 -13.21
C ASN A 143 11.97 1.31 -13.11
N HIS A 144 11.88 1.92 -11.92
CA HIS A 144 12.25 3.33 -11.73
C HIS A 144 13.48 3.48 -10.84
N ALA A 145 13.46 2.99 -9.61
CA ALA A 145 14.57 3.22 -8.68
C ALA A 145 15.86 2.52 -9.14
N HIS A 146 15.74 1.29 -9.64
CA HIS A 146 16.85 0.45 -10.08
C HIS A 146 17.05 0.42 -11.60
N LYS A 147 16.41 1.33 -12.36
CA LYS A 147 16.47 1.35 -13.84
C LYS A 147 17.87 1.25 -14.43
N ASN A 148 18.86 1.83 -13.74
CA ASN A 148 20.27 1.85 -14.17
C ASN A 148 21.19 1.02 -13.24
N LEU A 149 20.63 0.14 -12.42
CA LEU A 149 21.37 -0.75 -11.53
C LEU A 149 21.29 -2.20 -12.03
N PRO A 150 22.23 -3.08 -11.67
CA PRO A 150 22.16 -4.49 -12.04
C PRO A 150 20.87 -5.15 -11.54
N CYS A 151 20.31 -6.09 -12.30
CA CYS A 151 19.15 -6.87 -11.84
C CYS A 151 19.46 -7.69 -10.57
N THR A 152 20.73 -7.97 -10.28
CA THR A 152 21.18 -8.59 -9.03
C THR A 152 21.16 -7.65 -7.83
N THR A 153 20.81 -6.36 -8.01
CA THR A 153 20.66 -5.41 -6.90
C THR A 153 19.54 -5.88 -6.00
N PRO A 154 19.78 -6.04 -4.68
CA PRO A 154 18.77 -6.58 -3.80
C PRO A 154 17.66 -5.56 -3.52
N ILE A 155 16.42 -6.03 -3.54
CA ILE A 155 15.26 -5.34 -2.99
C ILE A 155 14.85 -6.11 -1.73
N HIS A 156 14.77 -5.40 -0.61
CA HIS A 156 14.23 -5.98 0.62
C HIS A 156 12.76 -5.58 0.74
N LEU A 157 11.93 -6.53 1.15
CA LEU A 157 10.52 -6.34 1.41
C LEU A 157 10.21 -6.82 2.82
N GLN A 158 9.35 -6.06 3.49
CA GLN A 158 8.80 -6.45 4.78
C GLN A 158 7.32 -6.11 4.79
N VAL A 159 6.52 -7.05 5.27
CA VAL A 159 5.12 -6.79 5.61
C VAL A 159 4.92 -7.08 7.08
N THR A 160 4.35 -6.11 7.79
CA THR A 160 4.07 -6.20 9.22
C THR A 160 2.57 -6.03 9.43
N VAL A 161 1.94 -7.05 10.00
CA VAL A 161 0.53 -7.04 10.38
C VAL A 161 0.43 -6.69 11.85
N PHE A 162 -0.25 -5.58 12.13
CA PHE A 162 -0.59 -5.15 13.47
C PHE A 162 -2.05 -5.48 13.79
N ASN A 163 -2.53 -5.09 14.97
CA ASN A 163 -3.94 -5.28 15.30
C ASN A 163 -4.87 -4.47 14.40
N GLU A 164 -4.50 -3.24 14.05
CA GLU A 164 -5.38 -2.26 13.40
C GLU A 164 -4.75 -1.66 12.13
N SER A 165 -3.63 -2.23 11.67
CA SER A 165 -2.96 -1.74 10.48
C SER A 165 -2.08 -2.82 9.84
N LEU A 166 -1.81 -2.65 8.55
CA LEU A 166 -0.80 -3.39 7.82
C LEU A 166 0.21 -2.37 7.27
N GLU A 167 1.49 -2.66 7.50
CA GLU A 167 2.62 -1.87 6.98
C GLU A 167 3.40 -2.68 5.95
N ILE A 168 3.65 -2.07 4.79
CA ILE A 168 4.55 -2.57 3.76
C ILE A 168 5.76 -1.64 3.69
N CYS A 169 6.95 -2.22 3.78
CA CYS A 169 8.22 -1.53 3.55
C CYS A 169 8.95 -2.19 2.39
N ILE A 170 9.40 -1.38 1.43
CA ILE A 170 10.20 -1.80 0.29
C ILE A 170 11.47 -0.94 0.27
N TRP A 171 12.63 -1.59 0.38
CA TRP A 171 13.91 -0.91 0.36
C TRP A 171 14.62 -1.08 -0.98
N ASP A 172 14.98 0.06 -1.57
CA ASP A 172 15.71 0.17 -2.83
C ASP A 172 17.01 0.98 -2.67
N TYR A 173 17.86 0.94 -3.69
CA TYR A 173 19.14 1.63 -3.79
C TYR A 173 19.14 2.72 -4.85
N GLY A 174 17.97 3.15 -5.31
CA GLY A 174 17.82 4.22 -6.29
C GLY A 174 18.24 5.60 -5.75
N PRO A 175 18.20 6.64 -6.59
CA PRO A 175 18.36 8.01 -6.12
C PRO A 175 17.15 8.42 -5.24
N PRO A 176 17.36 9.18 -4.15
CA PRO A 176 16.25 9.70 -3.37
C PRO A 176 15.45 10.73 -4.19
N PHE A 177 14.14 10.82 -3.96
CA PHE A 177 13.29 11.83 -4.58
C PHE A 177 12.17 12.27 -3.63
N ASP A 178 11.56 13.42 -3.90
CA ASP A 178 10.39 13.88 -3.16
C ASP A 178 9.12 13.25 -3.74
N LEU A 179 8.51 12.37 -2.94
CA LEU A 179 7.33 11.60 -3.31
C LEU A 179 6.10 12.49 -3.58
N LYS A 180 5.93 13.60 -2.84
CA LYS A 180 4.79 14.53 -3.05
C LYS A 180 4.99 15.36 -4.30
N ALA A 181 6.20 15.86 -4.53
CA ALA A 181 6.54 16.61 -5.73
C ALA A 181 6.35 15.73 -6.97
N GLN A 182 6.80 14.47 -6.93
CA GLN A 182 6.66 13.52 -8.03
C GLN A 182 5.18 13.22 -8.34
N PHE A 183 4.35 13.00 -7.32
CA PHE A 183 2.91 12.77 -7.50
C PHE A 183 2.21 13.99 -8.12
N ASN A 184 2.50 15.19 -7.63
CA ASN A 184 1.90 16.42 -8.15
C ASN A 184 2.27 16.66 -9.61
N ASN A 185 3.53 16.43 -9.99
CA ASN A 185 4.00 16.57 -11.37
C ASN A 185 3.36 15.54 -12.31
N SER A 186 3.17 14.31 -11.85
CA SER A 186 2.51 13.27 -12.64
C SER A 186 1.03 13.53 -12.88
N SER A 187 0.38 14.34 -12.04
CA SER A 187 -1.05 14.66 -12.12
C SER A 187 -1.38 15.79 -13.10
N GLN A 188 -0.37 16.50 -13.61
CA GLN A 188 -0.54 17.60 -14.57
C GLN A 188 -0.26 17.22 -16.04
N ASN A 189 0.21 16.00 -16.27
CA ASN A 189 0.40 15.40 -17.60
C ASN A 189 -0.71 14.39 -17.88
#